data_AF-X8H497-F1
#
_entry.id   AF-X8H497-F1
#
_cell.length_a   1.000
_cell.length_b   1.000
_cell.length_c   1.000
_cell.angle_alpha   90.00
_cell.angle_beta   90.00
_cell.angle_gamma   90.00
#
_symmetry.space_group_name_H-M   'P 1'
#
loop_
_entity.id
_entity.type
_entity.pdbx_description
1 polymer ?
#
loop_
_entity_poly.entity_id
_entity_poly.type
_entity_poly.pdbx_seq_one_letter_code
_entity_poly.pdbx_strand_id
1 'polypeptide(L)' 'MVGEPIVKHIEDDIWELRPLNNRIFFFYFKDNKFILLHYFIKKTNKTPKKEIEETKNRMNDFIARSDKNVK' A
#
# COMPACT_ATOMS: atom_id res chain seq x y z
N MET A 1 15.73 6.94 -9.53
CA MET A 1 14.83 6.26 -8.57
C MET A 1 14.40 7.27 -7.52
N VAL A 2 13.10 7.35 -7.21
CA VAL A 2 12.56 8.38 -6.30
C VAL A 2 12.87 8.05 -4.82
N GLY A 3 13.09 6.77 -4.48
CA GLY A 3 13.76 6.30 -3.26
C GLY A 3 13.20 6.82 -1.93
N GLU A 4 13.89 6.50 -0.83
CA GLU A 4 13.67 7.25 0.42
C GLU A 4 14.10 8.72 0.21
N PRO A 5 13.38 9.71 0.79
CA PRO A 5 12.35 9.58 1.82
C PRO A 5 10.91 9.46 1.29
N ILE A 6 10.71 9.44 -0.04
CA ILE A 6 9.39 9.61 -0.67
C ILE A 6 8.65 8.27 -0.74
N VAL A 7 9.35 7.19 -1.06
CA VAL A 7 8.79 5.84 -1.13
C VAL A 7 9.58 4.93 -0.19
N LYS A 8 8.87 4.14 0.63
CA LYS A 8 9.46 3.18 1.54
C LYS A 8 8.84 1.80 1.33
N HIS A 9 9.66 0.76 1.22
CA HIS A 9 9.19 -0.63 1.27
C HIS A 9 8.84 -0.99 2.72
N ILE A 10 7.69 -1.64 2.93
CA ILE A 10 7.22 -2.03 4.26
C ILE A 10 7.46 -3.52 4.45
N GLU A 11 6.74 -4.34 3.68
CA GLU A 11 6.83 -5.79 3.67
C GLU A 11 6.09 -6.35 2.45
N ASP A 12 6.39 -7.60 2.08
CA ASP A 12 5.77 -8.26 0.92
C ASP A 12 5.84 -7.36 -0.34
N ASP A 13 4.71 -7.21 -1.05
CA ASP A 13 4.57 -6.29 -2.19
C ASP A 13 4.06 -4.89 -1.79
N ILE A 14 3.99 -4.59 -0.49
CA ILE A 14 3.42 -3.34 0.04
C ILE A 14 4.50 -2.24 0.13
N TRP A 15 4.18 -1.12 -0.49
CA TRP A 15 4.97 0.10 -0.50
C TRP A 15 4.20 1.25 0.15
N GLU A 16 4.91 2.16 0.79
CA GLU A 16 4.39 3.36 1.44
C GLU A 16 4.88 4.60 0.69
N LEU A 17 3.95 5.42 0.18
CA LEU A 17 4.23 6.77 -0.29
C LEU A 17 4.11 7.75 0.88
N ARG A 18 5.08 8.67 1.01
CA ARG A 18 5.22 9.58 2.16
C ARG A 18 5.16 11.07 1.77
N PRO A 19 4.10 11.57 1.11
CA PRO A 19 4.02 12.98 0.80
C PRO A 19 3.66 13.77 2.06
N LEU A 20 4.56 14.65 2.52
CA LEU A 20 4.35 15.44 3.75
C LEU A 20 4.00 14.52 4.94
N ASN A 21 2.86 14.76 5.58
CA ASN A 21 2.35 13.99 6.71
C ASN A 21 1.42 12.84 6.31
N ASN A 22 1.22 12.63 5.01
CA ASN A 22 0.35 11.58 4.49
C ASN A 22 1.13 10.28 4.33
N ARG A 23 0.45 9.16 4.54
CA ARG A 23 0.97 7.82 4.33
C ARG A 23 -0.03 7.05 3.49
N ILE A 24 0.36 6.70 2.28
CA ILE A 24 -0.50 6.00 1.32
C ILE A 24 0.16 4.66 1.04
N PHE A 25 -0.51 3.57 1.38
CA PHE A 25 -0.05 2.24 1.03
C PHE A 25 -0.52 1.86 -0.36
N PHE A 26 0.37 1.23 -1.11
CA PHE A 26 0.10 0.77 -2.45
C PHE A 26 0.93 -0.47 -2.76
N PHE A 27 0.53 -1.19 -3.81
CA PHE A 27 1.31 -2.29 -4.37
C PHE A 27 1.28 -2.23 -5.89
N TYR A 28 2.27 -2.87 -6.52
CA TYR A 28 2.29 -3.05 -7.96
C TYR A 28 1.31 -4.16 -8.35
N PHE A 29 0.46 -3.88 -9.31
CA PHE A 29 -0.44 -4.81 -9.94
C PHE A 29 -0.14 -4.90 -11.45
N LYS A 30 -0.62 -5.96 -12.09
CA LYS A 30 -0.38 -6.28 -13.50
C LYS A 30 -0.60 -5.08 -14.43
N ASP A 31 0.12 -5.07 -15.56
CA ASP A 31 0.01 -4.06 -16.61
C ASP A 31 0.39 -2.63 -16.18
N ASN A 32 1.46 -2.48 -15.41
CA ASN A 32 1.94 -1.17 -14.92
C ASN A 32 0.90 -0.39 -14.09
N LYS A 33 -0.01 -1.12 -13.42
CA LYS A 33 -1.01 -0.52 -12.54
C LYS A 33 -0.49 -0.53 -11.11
N PHE A 34 -0.67 0.58 -10.40
CA PHE A 34 -0.47 0.62 -8.96
C PHE A 34 -1.81 0.76 -8.28
N ILE A 35 -2.05 -0.04 -7.26
CA ILE A 35 -3.30 -0.03 -6.52
C ILE A 35 -3.06 0.62 -5.18
N LEU A 36 -3.75 1.74 -4.92
CA LEU A 36 -3.73 2.43 -3.63
C LEU A 36 -4.72 1.72 -2.69
N LEU A 37 -4.21 1.21 -1.58
CA LEU A 37 -4.95 0.34 -0.67
C LEU A 37 -5.57 1.11 0.48
N HIS A 38 -4.78 1.92 1.17
CA HIS A 38 -5.18 2.59 2.41
C HIS A 38 -4.38 3.88 2.56
N TYR A 39 -5.00 4.90 3.16
CA TYR A 39 -4.38 6.19 3.41
C TYR A 39 -4.71 6.67 4.83
N PHE A 40 -3.69 7.18 5.52
CA PHE A 40 -3.85 7.85 6.80
C PHE A 40 -2.90 9.05 6.95
N ILE A 41 -3.27 9.95 7.86
CA ILE A 41 -2.41 11.05 8.29
C ILE A 41 -1.55 10.56 9.45
N LYS A 42 -0.23 10.70 9.33
CA LYS A 42 0.73 10.29 10.35
C LYS A 42 0.47 11.06 11.65
N LYS A 43 0.05 10.35 12.69
CA LYS A 43 -0.09 10.87 14.07
C LYS A 43 1.09 10.49 14.98
N THR A 44 1.81 9.42 14.64
CA THR A 44 2.91 8.85 15.43
C THR A 44 4.12 8.58 14.54
N ASN A 45 5.33 8.47 15.11
CA ASN A 45 6.54 8.27 14.32
C ASN A 45 6.62 6.93 13.58
N LYS A 46 6.10 5.87 14.20
CA LYS A 46 6.03 4.53 13.61
C LYS A 46 4.65 4.32 13.01
N THR A 47 4.61 3.70 11.83
CA THR A 47 3.38 3.20 11.22
C THR A 47 2.69 2.24 12.20
N PRO A 48 1.43 2.51 12.60
CA PRO A 48 0.71 1.60 13.49
C PRO A 48 0.48 0.25 12.82
N LYS A 49 0.64 -0.85 13.57
CA LYS A 49 0.44 -2.23 13.06
C LYS A 49 -0.94 -2.43 12.42
N LYS A 50 -1.97 -1.80 13.00
CA LYS A 50 -3.33 -1.84 12.49
C LYS A 50 -3.45 -1.37 11.04
N GLU A 51 -2.75 -0.31 10.65
CA GLU A 51 -2.80 0.22 9.28
C GLU A 51 -2.16 -0.77 8.28
N ILE A 52 -1.13 -1.48 8.73
CA ILE A 52 -0.43 -2.51 7.95
C ILE A 52 -1.35 -3.73 7.76
N GLU A 53 -1.98 -4.21 8.84
CA GLU A 53 -2.95 -5.31 8.77
C GLU A 53 -4.14 -4.99 7.86
N GLU A 54 -4.68 -3.77 7.98
CA GLU A 54 -5.77 -3.31 7.12
C GLU A 54 -5.35 -3.28 5.64
N THR A 55 -4.12 -2.82 5.37
CA THR A 55 -3.53 -2.81 4.02
C THR A 55 -3.42 -4.23 3.46
N LYS A 56 -2.92 -5.19 4.22
CA LYS A 56 -2.84 -6.61 3.81
C LYS A 56 -4.22 -7.19 3.47
N ASN A 57 -5.21 -6.96 4.33
CA ASN A 57 -6.56 -7.44 4.10
C ASN A 57 -7.16 -6.87 2.82
N ARG A 58 -6.97 -5.58 2.55
CA ARG A 58 -7.43 -4.92 1.32
C ARG A 58 -6.71 -5.43 0.08
N MET A 59 -5.41 -5.72 0.17
CA MET A 59 -4.63 -6.29 -0.93
C MET A 59 -5.15 -7.69 -1.30
N ASN A 60 -5.32 -8.57 -0.31
CA ASN A 60 -5.81 -9.93 -0.52
C ASN A 60 -7.24 -9.93 -1.09
N ASP A 61 -8.12 -9.07 -0.58
CA ASP A 61 -9.47 -8.91 -1.11
C ASP A 61 -9.46 -8.41 -2.56
N PHE A 62 -8.61 -7.43 -2.89
CA PHE A 62 -8.47 -6.94 -4.26
C PHE A 62 -8.02 -8.06 -5.19
N ILE A 63 -6.96 -8.80 -4.85
CA ILE A 63 -6.43 -9.92 -5.66
C ILE A 63 -7.52 -10.98 -5.87
N ALA A 64 -8.22 -11.38 -4.80
CA ALA A 64 -9.29 -12.38 -4.88
C ALA A 64 -10.47 -11.95 -5.77
N ARG A 65 -10.77 -10.64 -5.84
CA ARG A 65 -11.79 -10.08 -6.75
C ARG A 65 -11.26 -9.93 -8.17
N SER A 66 -10.00 -9.57 -8.35
CA SER A 66 -9.38 -9.42 -9.67
C SER A 66 -9.28 -10.75 -10.40
N ASP A 67 -8.91 -11.84 -9.73
CA ASP A 67 -8.81 -13.16 -10.36
C ASP A 67 -10.17 -13.71 -10.84
N LYS A 68 -11.27 -13.31 -10.19
CA LYS A 68 -12.64 -13.70 -10.61
C LYS A 68 -13.12 -12.98 -11.88
N ASN A 69 -12.53 -11.84 -12.22
CA ASN A 69 -12.90 -11.04 -13.39
C ASN A 69 -12.09 -11.38 -14.66
N VAL A 70 -11.19 -12.37 -14.58
CA VAL A 70 -10.34 -12.84 -15.70
C VAL A 70 -10.87 -14.16 -16.29
N LYS A 71 -12.12 -14.54 -16.00
CA LYS A 71 -12.74 -15.77 -16.50
C LYS A 71 -13.80 -15.49 -17.57
#